data_AF-A0A1F8RXX6-F1
#
_entry.id   AF-A0A1F8RXX6-F1
#
_cell.length_a   1.000
_cell.length_b   1.000
_cell.length_c   1.000
_cell.angle_alpha   90.00
_cell.angle_beta   90.00
_cell.angle_gamma   90.00
#
_symmetry.space_group_name_H-M   'P 1'
#
loop_
_entity.id
_entity.type
_entity.pdbx_description
1 polymer ?
#
loop_
_entity_poly.entity_id
_entity_poly.type
_entity_poly.pdbx_seq_one_letter_code
_entity_poly.pdbx_strand_id
1 'polypeptide(L)'
;MGPQDRLGTLLDGMGCTVCEEHVPAARIRLLARRDDLLFLQLDCPACGSTSLGFVADEDVAPEIDRLADPAPISSDDVLDMHALLATWTGRLDDLVRPAGRAQRPRRPAGPDSRRAERSA
;
A
#
# COMPACT_ATOMS: atom_id res chain seq x y z
N MET A 1 28.80 22.80 -1.50
CA MET A 1 27.64 21.96 -1.13
C MET A 1 26.48 22.36 -2.00
N GLY A 2 26.13 21.52 -2.96
CA GLY A 2 24.94 21.70 -3.79
C GLY A 2 23.69 21.13 -3.09
N PRO A 3 22.48 21.48 -3.56
CA PRO A 3 21.23 20.92 -3.05
C PRO A 3 21.17 19.38 -3.12
N GLN A 4 21.90 18.80 -4.09
CA GLN A 4 22.00 17.35 -4.31
C GLN A 4 22.74 16.62 -3.16
N ASP A 5 23.72 17.28 -2.55
CA ASP A 5 24.50 16.70 -1.44
C ASP A 5 23.61 16.47 -0.21
N ARG A 6 22.64 17.37 0.03
CA ARG A 6 21.68 17.24 1.15
C ARG A 6 20.66 16.12 0.92
N LEU A 7 20.25 15.91 -0.33
CA LEU A 7 19.36 14.81 -0.70
C LEU A 7 20.01 13.45 -0.43
N GLY A 8 21.30 13.32 -0.76
CA GLY A 8 22.05 12.09 -0.52
C GLY A 8 22.05 11.68 0.95
N THR A 9 22.16 12.64 1.87
CA THR A 9 22.14 12.36 3.32
C THR A 9 20.74 12.03 3.84
N LEU A 10 19.68 12.64 3.27
CA LEU A 10 18.29 12.38 3.68
C LEU A 10 17.79 11.00 3.20
N LEU A 11 18.25 10.57 2.03
CA LEU A 11 17.78 9.36 1.35
C LEU A 11 18.68 8.15 1.62
N ASP A 12 19.79 8.33 2.35
CA ASP A 12 20.67 7.25 2.73
C ASP A 12 19.93 6.30 3.67
N GLY A 13 19.82 5.04 3.26
CA GLY A 13 19.08 4.02 3.99
C GLY A 13 17.61 3.82 3.57
N MET A 14 17.20 4.33 2.40
CA MET A 14 15.91 3.93 1.83
C MET A 14 15.91 2.42 1.48
N GLY A 15 14.91 1.69 1.97
CA GLY A 15 14.76 0.26 1.71
C GLY A 15 14.31 -0.02 0.27
N CYS A 16 14.88 -1.06 -0.34
CA CYS A 16 14.42 -1.56 -1.62
C CYS A 16 13.01 -2.13 -1.49
N THR A 17 12.06 -1.69 -2.33
CA THR A 17 10.67 -2.19 -2.29
C THR A 17 10.52 -3.66 -2.73
N VAL A 18 11.60 -4.30 -3.20
CA VAL A 18 11.59 -5.68 -3.70
C VAL A 18 12.22 -6.64 -2.71
N CYS A 19 13.43 -6.33 -2.22
CA CYS A 19 14.19 -7.20 -1.33
C CYS A 19 14.42 -6.61 0.06
N GLU A 20 13.84 -5.43 0.34
CA GLU A 20 13.91 -4.70 1.62
C GLU A 20 15.31 -4.26 2.06
N GLU A 21 16.34 -4.65 1.31
CA GLU A 21 17.73 -4.25 1.58
C GLU A 21 17.95 -2.75 1.32
N HIS A 22 18.89 -2.17 2.07
CA HIS A 22 19.17 -0.73 1.99
C HIS A 22 19.81 -0.36 0.65
N VAL A 23 19.25 0.66 0.00
CA VAL A 23 19.84 1.25 -1.19
C VAL A 23 20.77 2.39 -0.77
N PRO A 24 22.08 2.30 -1.05
CA PRO A 24 23.02 3.36 -0.67
C PRO A 24 22.77 4.63 -1.47
N ALA A 25 22.97 5.81 -0.87
CA ALA A 25 22.71 7.10 -1.51
C ALA A 25 23.40 7.28 -2.88
N ALA A 26 24.58 6.69 -3.08
CA ALA A 26 25.31 6.71 -4.35
C ALA A 26 24.57 6.02 -5.51
N ARG A 27 23.55 5.21 -5.22
CA ARG A 27 22.68 4.52 -6.18
C ARG A 27 21.31 5.16 -6.33
N ILE A 28 21.11 6.34 -5.75
CA ILE A 28 19.90 7.15 -5.87
C ILE A 28 20.20 8.34 -6.77
N ARG A 29 19.45 8.47 -7.86
CA ARG A 29 19.64 9.51 -8.88
C ARG A 29 18.42 10.41 -8.95
N LEU A 30 18.61 11.71 -8.81
CA LEU A 30 17.57 12.71 -9.09
C LEU A 30 17.41 12.85 -10.61
N LEU A 31 16.26 12.43 -11.12
CA LEU A 31 15.92 12.54 -12.54
C LEU A 31 15.37 13.92 -12.89
N ALA A 32 14.53 14.47 -12.02
CA ALA A 32 13.90 15.77 -12.23
C ALA A 32 13.48 16.41 -10.90
N ARG A 33 13.38 17.73 -10.91
CA ARG A 33 12.69 18.53 -9.90
C ARG A 33 11.64 19.38 -10.61
N ARG A 34 10.39 19.29 -10.17
CA ARG A 34 9.30 20.16 -10.65
C ARG A 34 8.47 20.58 -9.46
N ASP A 35 8.34 21.89 -9.30
CA ASP A 35 7.68 22.49 -8.14
C ASP A 35 8.27 21.91 -6.84
N ASP A 36 7.43 21.29 -6.03
CA ASP A 36 7.79 20.68 -4.74
C ASP A 36 7.97 19.15 -4.82
N LEU A 37 8.04 18.60 -6.05
CA LEU A 37 8.24 17.18 -6.31
C LEU A 37 9.64 16.87 -6.85
N LEU A 38 10.27 15.87 -6.23
CA LEU A 38 11.54 15.28 -6.62
C LEU A 38 11.30 13.90 -7.20
N PHE A 39 11.80 13.68 -8.41
CA PHE A 39 11.69 12.43 -9.14
C PHE A 39 13.01 11.69 -9.00
N LEU A 40 12.98 10.53 -8.36
CA LEU A 40 14.16 9.74 -8.03
C LEU A 40 14.15 8.42 -8.79
N GLN A 41 15.31 7.97 -9.20
CA GLN A 41 15.56 6.58 -9.59
C GLN A 41 16.43 5.92 -8.53
N LEU A 42 16.03 4.73 -8.12
CA LEU A 42 16.77 3.87 -7.20
C LEU A 42 17.19 2.60 -7.93
N ASP A 43 18.47 2.28 -7.86
CA ASP A 43 19.02 1.04 -8.41
C ASP A 43 19.53 0.16 -7.26
N CYS A 44 18.83 -0.92 -6.95
CA CYS A 44 19.19 -1.81 -5.86
C CYS A 44 20.37 -2.71 -6.26
N PRO A 45 21.52 -2.67 -5.55
CA PRO A 45 22.65 -3.53 -5.88
C PRO A 45 22.44 -4.99 -5.47
N ALA A 46 21.52 -5.27 -4.53
CA ALA A 46 21.29 -6.62 -4.00
C ALA A 46 20.45 -7.49 -4.94
N CYS A 47 19.31 -6.96 -5.42
CA CYS A 47 18.41 -7.69 -6.32
C CYS A 47 18.43 -7.20 -7.78
N GLY A 48 19.12 -6.10 -8.06
CA GLY A 48 19.21 -5.52 -9.41
C GLY A 48 17.95 -4.79 -9.87
N SER A 49 16.97 -4.59 -9.00
CA SER A 49 15.75 -3.85 -9.34
C SER A 49 16.04 -2.36 -9.56
N THR A 50 15.29 -1.77 -10.48
CA THR A 50 15.24 -0.32 -10.69
C THR A 50 13.83 0.16 -10.36
N SER A 51 13.73 1.11 -9.44
CA SER A 51 12.45 1.69 -8.98
C SER A 51 12.45 3.19 -9.18
N LEU A 52 11.26 3.75 -9.42
CA LEU A 52 11.04 5.19 -9.53
C LEU A 52 10.33 5.67 -8.25
N GLY A 53 10.89 6.69 -7.61
CA GLY A 53 10.34 7.31 -6.39
C GLY A 53 9.94 8.76 -6.64
N PHE A 54 8.93 9.21 -5.90
CA PHE A 54 8.52 10.62 -5.87
C PHE A 54 8.57 11.09 -4.42
N VAL A 55 9.23 12.21 -4.17
CA VAL A 55 9.31 12.83 -2.84
C VAL A 55 8.72 14.23 -2.95
N ALA A 56 7.71 14.52 -2.13
CA ALA A 56 7.14 15.86 -1.98
C ALA A 56 7.75 16.54 -0.74
N ASP A 57 7.98 17.86 -0.80
CA ASP A 57 8.44 18.67 0.34
C ASP A 57 7.31 18.94 1.35
N GLU A 58 6.05 18.72 0.96
CA GLU A 58 4.90 18.76 1.87
C GLU A 58 4.70 17.42 2.58
N ASP A 59 4.30 17.48 3.86
CA ASP A 59 3.84 16.31 4.61
C ASP A 59 2.74 15.59 3.81
N VAL A 60 3.07 14.48 3.16
CA VAL A 60 2.13 13.55 2.49
C VAL A 60 1.24 12.82 3.53
N ALA A 61 1.30 13.25 4.79
CA ALA A 61 0.46 12.78 5.89
C ALA A 61 -1.04 12.71 5.55
N PRO A 62 -1.68 13.67 4.83
CA PRO A 62 -3.13 13.59 4.65
C PRO A 62 -3.58 12.55 3.60
N GLU A 63 -2.68 11.98 2.78
CA GLU A 63 -3.03 10.87 1.87
C GLU A 63 -2.76 9.49 2.48
N ILE A 64 -1.73 9.34 3.30
CA ILE A 64 -1.50 8.09 4.06
C ILE A 64 -2.62 7.89 5.09
N ASP A 65 -3.11 8.96 5.70
CA ASP A 65 -4.31 8.92 6.57
C ASP A 65 -5.60 8.58 5.80
N ARG A 66 -5.66 8.79 4.48
CA ARG A 66 -6.77 8.29 3.64
C ARG A 66 -6.61 6.82 3.27
N LEU A 67 -5.37 6.33 3.24
CA LEU A 67 -5.05 4.90 3.20
C LEU A 67 -5.15 4.24 4.59
N ALA A 68 -5.55 4.97 5.64
CA ALA A 68 -5.70 4.44 6.98
C ALA A 68 -6.68 3.24 7.01
N ASP A 69 -6.04 2.08 7.02
CA ASP A 69 -6.45 0.75 7.45
C ASP A 69 -7.90 0.35 7.13
N PRO A 70 -8.25 0.14 5.84
CA PRO A 70 -9.34 -0.79 5.56
C PRO A 70 -9.00 -2.14 6.20
N ALA A 71 -9.98 -2.77 6.86
CA ALA A 71 -9.78 -4.07 7.48
C ALA A 71 -9.05 -5.03 6.51
N PRO A 72 -8.05 -5.81 6.97
CA PRO A 72 -7.30 -6.71 6.11
C PRO A 72 -8.24 -7.59 5.28
N ILE A 73 -7.90 -7.78 4.01
CA ILE A 73 -8.65 -8.68 3.12
C ILE A 73 -8.58 -10.09 3.73
N SER A 74 -9.75 -10.65 4.01
CA SER A 74 -9.92 -11.97 4.59
C SER A 74 -10.24 -13.02 3.53
N SER A 75 -10.23 -14.30 3.91
CA SER A 75 -10.69 -15.40 3.05
C SER A 75 -12.16 -15.23 2.63
N ASP A 76 -12.99 -14.67 3.51
CA ASP A 76 -14.41 -14.45 3.21
C ASP A 76 -14.57 -13.42 2.10
N ASP A 77 -13.73 -12.37 2.06
CA ASP A 77 -13.78 -11.37 1.00
C ASP A 77 -13.41 -11.97 -0.38
N VAL A 78 -12.51 -12.94 -0.41
CA VAL A 78 -12.16 -13.69 -1.64
C VAL A 78 -13.31 -14.57 -2.10
N LEU A 79 -13.96 -15.28 -1.17
CA LEU A 79 -15.11 -16.14 -1.46
C LEU A 79 -16.33 -15.32 -1.93
N ASP A 80 -16.56 -14.17 -1.30
CA ASP A 80 -17.61 -13.22 -1.67
C ASP A 80 -17.37 -12.68 -3.09
N MET A 81 -16.13 -12.29 -3.41
CA MET A 81 -15.75 -11.85 -4.76
C MET A 81 -15.92 -12.98 -5.79
N HIS A 82 -15.51 -14.21 -5.44
CA HIS A 82 -15.68 -15.36 -6.32
C HIS A 82 -17.16 -15.64 -6.63
N ALA A 83 -18.03 -15.64 -5.61
CA ALA A 83 -19.47 -15.83 -5.79
C ALA A 83 -20.12 -14.72 -6.64
N LEU A 84 -19.70 -13.47 -6.42
CA LEU A 84 -20.12 -12.33 -7.23
C LEU A 84 -19.74 -12.53 -8.71
N LEU A 85 -18.47 -12.82 -8.99
CA LEU A 85 -17.96 -12.99 -10.35
C LEU A 85 -18.59 -14.17 -11.07
N ALA A 86 -18.90 -15.26 -10.35
CA ALA A 86 -19.56 -16.43 -10.92
C ALA A 86 -20.96 -16.14 -11.49
N THR A 87 -21.62 -15.08 -11.02
CA THR A 87 -22.98 -14.70 -11.44
C THR A 87 -23.05 -13.36 -12.16
N TRP A 88 -21.90 -12.70 -12.37
CA TRP A 88 -21.83 -11.37 -12.95
C TRP A 88 -22.07 -11.38 -14.47
N THR A 89 -22.96 -10.51 -14.93
CA THR A 89 -23.29 -10.35 -16.36
C THR A 89 -23.17 -8.90 -16.85
N GLY A 90 -22.69 -7.99 -16.00
CA GLY A 90 -22.52 -6.56 -16.29
C GLY A 90 -21.22 -6.21 -16.98
N ARG A 91 -21.02 -4.92 -17.31
CA ARG A 91 -19.74 -4.44 -17.87
C ARG A 91 -18.66 -4.36 -16.80
N LEU A 92 -17.40 -4.46 -17.23
CA LEU A 92 -16.25 -4.31 -16.34
C LEU A 92 -16.22 -2.94 -15.65
N ASP A 93 -16.61 -1.88 -16.38
CA ASP A 93 -16.67 -0.51 -15.85
C ASP A 93 -17.60 -0.39 -14.63
N ASP A 94 -18.69 -1.17 -14.62
CA ASP A 94 -19.66 -1.18 -13.53
C ASP A 94 -19.15 -1.97 -12.32
N LEU A 95 -18.28 -2.96 -12.55
CA LEU A 95 -17.69 -3.81 -11.52
C LEU A 95 -16.60 -3.07 -10.72
N VAL A 96 -15.77 -2.28 -11.39
CA VAL A 96 -14.62 -1.60 -10.76
C VAL A 96 -14.94 -0.20 -10.25
N ARG A 97 -16.16 0.29 -10.51
CA ARG A 97 -16.59 1.59 -10.02
C ARG A 97 -16.66 1.54 -8.49
N PRO A 98 -16.13 2.55 -7.78
CA PRO A 98 -16.23 2.59 -6.33
C PRO A 98 -17.71 2.53 -5.92
N ALA A 99 -18.12 1.42 -5.31
CA ALA A 99 -19.46 1.29 -4.78
C ALA A 99 -19.59 2.31 -3.65
N GLY A 100 -20.38 3.37 -3.86
CA GLY A 100 -20.64 4.37 -2.84
C GLY A 100 -21.20 3.68 -1.59
N ARG A 101 -20.42 3.66 -0.50
CA ARG A 101 -20.76 3.19 0.87
C ARG A 101 -22.07 2.39 0.96
N ALA A 102 -22.10 1.19 0.40
CA ALA A 102 -23.19 0.26 0.66
C ALA A 102 -22.94 -0.35 2.04
N GLN A 103 -23.81 -0.03 3.00
CA GLN A 103 -23.76 -0.56 4.36
C GLN A 103 -23.85 -2.09 4.31
N ARG A 104 -22.79 -2.77 4.75
CA ARG A 104 -22.76 -4.22 4.93
C ARG A 104 -23.83 -4.57 5.99
N PRO A 105 -24.83 -5.43 5.70
CA PRO A 105 -25.80 -5.82 6.71
C PRO A 105 -25.07 -6.52 7.87
N ARG A 106 -25.29 -6.03 9.10
CA ARG A 106 -24.72 -6.65 10.30
C ARG A 106 -25.27 -8.06 10.45
N ARG A 107 -24.38 -9.05 10.37
CA ARG A 107 -24.66 -10.43 10.73
C ARG A 107 -24.93 -10.49 12.25
N PRO A 108 -26.02 -11.12 12.72
CA PRO A 108 -26.27 -11.26 14.15
C PRO A 108 -25.20 -12.15 14.78
N ALA A 109 -24.79 -11.79 16.00
CA ALA A 109 -23.78 -12.52 16.77
C ALA A 109 -24.22 -13.98 16.96
N GLY A 110 -23.38 -14.91 16.49
CA GLY A 110 -23.52 -16.33 16.79
C GLY A 110 -23.29 -16.60 18.28
N PRO A 111 -23.87 -17.68 18.83
CA PRO A 111 -23.90 -17.91 20.27
C PRO A 111 -22.49 -18.17 20.84
N ASP A 112 -22.26 -17.50 21.96
CA ASP A 112 -21.04 -17.45 22.78
C ASP A 112 -20.50 -18.86 23.11
N SER A 113 -19.32 -19.19 22.58
CA SER A 113 -18.63 -20.47 22.79
C SER A 113 -17.96 -20.57 24.17
N ARG A 114 -18.63 -20.11 25.23
CA ARG A 114 -18.20 -20.28 26.63
C ARG A 114 -19.04 -21.36 27.32
N ARG A 115 -18.91 -22.60 26.87
CA ARG A 115 -19.33 -23.78 27.64
C ARG A 115 -18.51 -25.00 27.21
N ALA A 116 -17.21 -24.99 27.49
CA ALA A 116 -16.37 -26.17 27.35
C ALA A 116 -15.19 -26.20 28.34
N GLU A 117 -15.32 -25.58 29.52
CA GLU A 117 -14.33 -25.72 30.60
C GLU A 117 -15.05 -25.74 31.95
N ARG A 118 -15.68 -26.88 32.27
CA ARG A 118 -16.02 -27.34 33.64
C ARG A 118 -16.76 -28.66 33.52
N SER A 119 -16.02 -29.75 33.75
CA SER A 119 -16.44 -31.07 34.24
C SER A 119 -15.65 -32.19 33.56
N ALA A 120 -14.50 -32.52 34.13
CA ALA A 120 -14.01 -33.88 34.38
C ALA A 120 -12.68 -33.78 35.15
#